data_AF-A0A2K4FHK4-F1
#
_entry.id   AF-A0A2K4FHK4-F1
#
_cell.length_a   1.000
_cell.length_b   1.000
_cell.length_c   1.000
_cell.angle_alpha   90.00
_cell.angle_beta   90.00
_cell.angle_gamma   90.00
#
_symmetry.space_group_name_H-M   'P 1'
#
loop_
_entity.id
_entity.type
_entity.pdbx_description
1 polymer ?
#
loop_
_entity_poly.entity_id
_entity_poly.type
_entity_poly.pdbx_seq_one_letter_code
_entity_poly.pdbx_strand_id
1 'polypeptide(L)'
;MQGYVQTVSQGRVPDKHKGIASWSKVAAFSNPIEHAIFDARVAFSLNVLQMLHSDEQRWWFPHLAGRNTHLNACWPRLKTQAREQRWIRIATTDVYSTYIELLVNVSRKLDVEIGDVEMLLFSKAEDFAGAFNEAYPPS
;
A
#
# COMPACT_ATOMS: atom_id res chain seq x y z
N MET A 1 -11.91 3.41 -17.69
CA MET A 1 -12.13 4.29 -16.51
C MET A 1 -13.62 4.37 -16.16
N GLN A 2 -14.52 4.48 -17.14
CA GLN A 2 -15.98 4.55 -16.93
C GLN A 2 -16.59 3.41 -16.07
N GLY A 3 -16.14 2.16 -16.21
CA GLY A 3 -16.71 1.04 -15.42
C GLY A 3 -16.41 1.10 -13.92
N TYR A 4 -15.22 1.55 -13.50
CA TYR A 4 -14.84 1.58 -12.08
C TYR A 4 -15.56 2.67 -11.29
N VAL A 5 -15.78 3.82 -11.93
CA VAL A 5 -16.53 4.93 -11.33
C VAL A 5 -17.95 4.49 -11.01
N GLN A 6 -18.58 3.74 -11.91
CA GLN A 6 -19.95 3.26 -11.71
C GLN A 6 -20.05 2.24 -10.57
N THR A 7 -19.13 1.27 -10.47
CA THR A 7 -19.10 0.30 -9.36
C THR A 7 -18.88 0.98 -8.00
N VAL A 8 -17.93 1.90 -7.92
CA VAL A 8 -17.64 2.67 -6.69
C VAL A 8 -18.80 3.58 -6.31
N SER A 9 -19.44 4.23 -7.28
CA SER A 9 -20.62 5.08 -7.03
C SER A 9 -21.83 4.29 -6.51
N GLN A 10 -21.83 2.96 -6.65
CA GLN A 10 -22.83 2.04 -6.09
C GLN A 10 -22.43 1.47 -4.72
N GLY A 11 -21.38 2.01 -4.09
CA GLY A 11 -20.87 1.55 -2.79
C GLY A 11 -20.10 0.22 -2.86
N ARG A 12 -19.60 -0.17 -4.04
CA ARG A 12 -18.83 -1.41 -4.23
C ARG A 12 -17.43 -1.11 -4.74
N VAL A 13 -16.43 -1.81 -4.23
CA VAL A 13 -15.07 -1.74 -4.77
C VAL A 13 -14.81 -2.88 -5.77
N PRO A 14 -13.98 -2.69 -6.80
CA PRO A 14 -13.66 -3.75 -7.74
C PRO A 14 -12.84 -4.88 -7.09
N ASP A 15 -13.17 -6.13 -7.40
CA ASP A 15 -12.50 -7.34 -6.88
C ASP A 15 -11.10 -7.59 -7.45
N LYS A 16 -10.49 -6.68 -8.21
CA LYS A 16 -9.15 -6.91 -8.77
C LYS A 16 -8.28 -5.70 -8.55
N HIS A 17 -7.04 -5.93 -8.12
CA HIS A 17 -6.06 -4.86 -7.95
C HIS A 17 -5.65 -4.17 -9.26
N LYS A 18 -6.09 -4.63 -10.45
CA LYS A 18 -5.76 -3.99 -11.74
C LYS A 18 -6.40 -2.61 -11.78
N GLY A 19 -5.59 -1.56 -11.74
CA GLY A 19 -6.08 -0.18 -11.66
C GLY A 19 -6.47 0.27 -10.27
N ILE A 20 -6.06 -0.45 -9.21
CA ILE A 20 -6.32 -0.10 -7.80
C ILE A 20 -5.92 1.31 -7.44
N ALA A 21 -4.77 1.79 -7.93
CA ALA A 21 -4.34 3.17 -7.72
C ALA A 21 -5.32 4.22 -8.29
N SER A 22 -6.11 3.85 -9.31
CA SER A 22 -7.10 4.75 -9.91
C SER A 22 -8.45 4.64 -9.22
N TRP A 23 -8.96 3.42 -9.04
CA TRP A 23 -10.30 3.25 -8.48
C TRP A 23 -10.34 3.48 -6.97
N SER A 24 -9.26 3.25 -6.22
CA SER A 24 -9.20 3.56 -4.78
C SER A 24 -9.29 5.06 -4.51
N LYS A 25 -8.84 5.92 -5.44
CA LYS A 25 -9.04 7.37 -5.37
C LYS A 25 -10.49 7.75 -5.49
N VAL A 26 -11.22 7.11 -6.40
CA VAL A 26 -12.66 7.31 -6.53
C VAL A 26 -13.36 6.84 -5.27
N ALA A 27 -12.94 5.71 -4.69
CA ALA A 27 -13.51 5.17 -3.45
C ALA A 27 -13.30 6.13 -2.27
N ALA A 28 -12.05 6.57 -2.05
CA ALA A 28 -11.71 7.53 -1.00
C ALA A 28 -12.40 8.89 -1.19
N PHE A 29 -12.56 9.35 -2.44
CA PHE A 29 -13.32 10.58 -2.71
C PHE A 29 -14.82 10.42 -2.43
N SER A 30 -15.39 9.25 -2.74
CA SER A 30 -16.83 8.99 -2.57
C SER A 30 -17.21 8.74 -1.11
N ASN A 31 -16.35 8.06 -0.35
CA ASN A 31 -16.51 7.80 1.07
C ASN A 31 -15.16 7.83 1.80
N PRO A 32 -14.66 9.02 2.21
CA PRO A 32 -13.36 9.16 2.87
C PRO A 32 -13.31 8.57 4.28
N ILE A 33 -14.47 8.26 4.88
CA ILE A 33 -14.56 7.67 6.22
C ILE A 33 -14.23 6.17 6.17
N GLU A 34 -14.63 5.47 5.11
CA GLU A 34 -14.45 4.01 4.98
C GLU A 34 -13.36 3.61 3.98
N HIS A 35 -12.90 4.54 3.15
CA HIS A 35 -11.95 4.27 2.09
C HIS A 35 -10.77 5.24 2.09
N ALA A 36 -9.61 4.69 1.77
CA ALA A 36 -8.36 5.42 1.61
C ALA A 36 -7.72 5.08 0.25
N ILE A 37 -6.83 5.97 -0.20
CA ILE A 37 -6.13 5.81 -1.47
C ILE A 37 -5.07 4.71 -1.32
N PHE A 38 -4.98 3.80 -2.29
CA PHE A 38 -3.91 2.80 -2.34
C PHE A 38 -3.04 3.04 -3.58
N ASP A 39 -2.01 3.86 -3.42
CA ASP A 39 -1.07 4.24 -4.48
C ASP A 39 0.32 3.59 -4.34
N ALA A 40 1.24 3.91 -5.26
CA ALA A 40 2.58 3.35 -5.29
C ALA A 40 3.42 3.68 -4.04
N ARG A 41 3.22 4.85 -3.42
CA ARG A 41 3.93 5.24 -2.19
C ARG A 41 3.40 4.47 -1.00
N VAL A 42 2.08 4.39 -0.85
CA VAL A 42 1.44 3.61 0.22
C VAL A 42 1.86 2.14 0.15
N ALA A 43 1.78 1.53 -1.03
CA ALA A 43 2.19 0.14 -1.24
C ALA A 43 3.69 -0.08 -0.95
N PHE A 44 4.54 0.89 -1.27
CA PHE A 44 5.96 0.84 -0.95
C PHE A 44 6.20 0.90 0.57
N SER A 45 5.62 1.89 1.24
CA SER A 45 5.74 2.11 2.68
C SER A 45 5.33 0.88 3.49
N LEU A 46 4.20 0.24 3.14
CA LEU A 46 3.74 -0.98 3.80
C LEU A 46 4.73 -2.14 3.66
N ASN A 47 5.36 -2.31 2.50
CA ASN A 47 6.37 -3.35 2.33
C ASN A 47 7.65 -3.01 3.09
N VAL A 48 8.13 -1.77 3.06
CA VAL A 48 9.36 -1.40 3.79
C VAL A 48 9.17 -1.49 5.30
N LEU A 49 8.03 -1.04 5.85
CA LEU A 49 7.74 -1.15 7.27
C LEU A 49 7.80 -2.60 7.77
N GLN A 50 7.20 -3.54 7.02
CA GLN A 50 7.30 -4.96 7.36
C GLN A 50 8.74 -5.47 7.29
N MET A 51 9.53 -5.00 6.32
CA MET A 51 10.93 -5.38 6.17
C MET A 51 11.78 -4.92 7.36
N LEU A 52 11.56 -3.68 7.82
CA LEU A 52 12.38 -3.05 8.87
C LEU A 52 11.97 -3.43 10.29
N HIS A 53 10.69 -3.76 10.53
CA HIS A 53 10.15 -3.81 11.90
C HIS A 53 9.32 -5.05 12.23
N SER A 54 9.05 -5.96 11.28
CA SER A 54 8.25 -7.15 11.58
C SER A 54 9.16 -8.36 11.77
N ASP A 55 9.14 -9.00 12.94
CA ASP A 55 9.77 -10.31 13.16
C ASP A 55 8.82 -11.49 12.86
N GLU A 56 7.61 -11.18 12.37
CA GLU A 56 6.53 -12.12 12.14
C GLU A 56 6.33 -12.42 10.64
N GLN A 57 5.24 -13.14 10.34
CA GLN A 57 4.80 -13.42 8.98
C GLN A 57 4.55 -12.11 8.21
N ARG A 58 5.26 -11.93 7.10
CA ARG A 58 5.14 -10.73 6.25
C ARG A 58 4.29 -10.98 5.01
N TRP A 59 3.53 -9.97 4.60
CA TRP A 59 2.68 -9.98 3.41
C TRP A 59 3.19 -9.04 2.33
N TRP A 60 3.16 -9.51 1.09
CA TRP A 60 3.58 -8.73 -0.06
C TRP A 60 2.42 -7.92 -0.64
N PHE A 61 2.49 -6.60 -0.47
CA PHE A 61 1.65 -5.65 -1.20
C PHE A 61 2.21 -5.44 -2.62
N PRO A 62 1.36 -5.40 -3.66
CA PRO A 62 1.84 -5.35 -5.04
C PRO A 62 2.56 -4.04 -5.36
N HIS A 63 3.65 -4.13 -6.12
CA HIS A 63 4.28 -2.96 -6.74
C HIS A 63 3.31 -2.31 -7.73
N LEU A 64 2.97 -1.05 -7.46
CA LEU A 64 2.19 -0.20 -8.37
C LEU A 64 3.12 0.79 -9.07
N ALA A 65 2.91 0.99 -10.37
CA ALA A 65 3.73 1.92 -11.14
C ALA A 65 3.60 3.35 -10.59
N GLY A 66 4.73 3.98 -10.33
CA GLY A 66 4.82 5.34 -9.80
C GLY A 66 5.90 6.16 -10.51
N ARG A 67 5.83 7.49 -10.37
CA ARG A 67 6.80 8.44 -10.94
C ARG A 67 8.00 8.70 -10.03
N ASN A 68 7.97 8.23 -8.79
CA ASN A 68 9.03 8.47 -7.81
C ASN A 68 10.25 7.58 -8.14
N THR A 69 11.31 8.20 -8.67
CA THR A 69 12.53 7.51 -9.11
C THR A 69 13.29 6.87 -7.95
N HIS A 70 13.26 7.47 -6.76
CA HIS A 70 13.94 6.94 -5.57
C HIS A 70 13.30 5.61 -5.13
N LEU A 71 11.97 5.56 -5.07
CA LEU A 71 11.23 4.32 -4.78
C LEU A 71 11.45 3.27 -5.88
N ASN A 72 11.41 3.68 -7.15
CA ASN A 72 11.63 2.80 -8.30
C ASN A 72 13.00 2.11 -8.26
N ALA A 73 14.04 2.78 -7.75
CA ALA A 73 15.35 2.18 -7.57
C ALA A 73 15.38 1.10 -6.46
N CYS A 74 14.51 1.22 -5.44
CA CYS A 74 14.43 0.29 -4.31
C CYS A 74 13.60 -0.97 -4.62
N TRP A 75 12.55 -0.84 -5.43
CA TRP A 75 11.59 -1.92 -5.73
C TRP A 75 12.21 -3.26 -6.15
N PRO A 76 13.20 -3.32 -7.07
CA PRO A 76 13.83 -4.58 -7.45
C PRO A 76 14.48 -5.29 -6.25
N ARG A 77 15.22 -4.55 -5.42
CA ARG A 77 15.86 -5.10 -4.21
C ARG A 77 14.83 -5.55 -3.19
N LEU A 78 13.83 -4.72 -2.91
CA LEU A 78 12.75 -5.05 -1.97
C LEU A 78 12.01 -6.32 -2.41
N LYS A 79 11.75 -6.48 -3.71
CA LYS A 79 11.15 -7.69 -4.28
C LYS A 79 12.06 -8.92 -4.15
N THR A 80 13.37 -8.77 -4.36
CA THR A 80 14.33 -9.87 -4.15
C THR A 80 14.34 -10.30 -2.69
N GLN A 81 14.45 -9.36 -1.75
CA GLN A 81 14.41 -9.62 -0.32
C GLN A 81 13.11 -10.32 0.10
N ALA A 82 11.95 -9.84 -0.37
CA ALA A 82 10.66 -10.47 -0.07
C ALA A 82 10.56 -11.92 -0.61
N ARG A 83 11.18 -12.22 -1.75
CA ARG A 83 11.24 -13.59 -2.30
C ARG A 83 12.17 -14.49 -1.50
N GLU A 84 13.36 -14.01 -1.15
CA GLU A 84 14.35 -14.74 -0.35
C GLU A 84 13.79 -15.10 1.03
N GLN A 85 13.04 -14.18 1.63
CA GLN A 85 12.39 -14.33 2.92
C GLN A 85 10.99 -14.95 2.84
N ARG A 86 10.56 -15.43 1.66
CA ARG A 86 9.30 -16.18 1.45
C ARG A 86 8.03 -15.47 1.95
N TRP A 87 7.90 -14.18 1.65
CA TRP A 87 6.71 -13.41 2.04
C TRP A 87 5.44 -13.98 1.40
N ILE A 88 4.32 -13.91 2.12
CA ILE A 88 3.02 -14.37 1.62
C ILE A 88 2.49 -13.36 0.62
N ARG A 89 2.10 -13.84 -0.56
CA ARG A 89 1.44 -13.00 -1.56
C ARG A 89 -0.05 -12.87 -1.25
N ILE A 90 -0.52 -11.64 -1.08
CA ILE A 90 -1.95 -11.36 -0.96
C ILE A 90 -2.62 -11.66 -2.31
N ALA A 91 -3.76 -12.35 -2.27
CA ALA A 91 -4.53 -12.60 -3.49
C ALA A 91 -4.97 -11.28 -4.10
N THR A 92 -5.02 -11.22 -5.43
CA THR A 92 -5.28 -9.96 -6.15
C THR A 92 -6.64 -9.34 -5.84
N THR A 93 -7.58 -10.16 -5.36
CA THR A 93 -8.93 -9.80 -4.91
C THR A 93 -8.94 -9.17 -3.53
N ASP A 94 -7.93 -9.49 -2.71
CA ASP A 94 -7.96 -9.21 -1.28
C ASP A 94 -7.02 -8.06 -0.90
N VAL A 95 -6.21 -7.56 -1.85
CA VAL A 95 -5.23 -6.48 -1.59
C VAL A 95 -5.88 -5.26 -0.97
N TYR A 96 -7.01 -4.80 -1.52
CA TYR A 96 -7.64 -3.57 -1.03
C TYR A 96 -8.37 -3.77 0.30
N SER A 97 -9.11 -4.86 0.45
CA SER A 97 -9.77 -5.17 1.73
C SER A 97 -8.74 -5.34 2.85
N THR A 98 -7.67 -6.10 2.60
CA THR A 98 -6.54 -6.25 3.55
C THR A 98 -5.94 -4.89 3.92
N TYR A 99 -5.76 -4.01 2.93
CA TYR A 99 -5.26 -2.65 3.16
C TYR A 99 -6.20 -1.80 4.02
N ILE A 100 -7.50 -1.77 3.71
CA ILE A 100 -8.49 -1.00 4.46
C ILE A 100 -8.63 -1.53 5.89
N GLU A 101 -8.70 -2.85 6.07
CA GLU A 101 -8.74 -3.47 7.40
C GLU A 101 -7.52 -3.09 8.24
N LEU A 102 -6.33 -3.10 7.64
CA LEU A 102 -5.11 -2.64 8.32
C LEU A 102 -5.23 -1.18 8.78
N LEU A 103 -5.68 -0.28 7.90
CA LEU A 103 -5.84 1.13 8.22
C LEU A 103 -6.88 1.36 9.32
N VAL A 104 -8.04 0.70 9.24
CA VAL A 104 -9.09 0.77 10.27
C VAL A 104 -8.56 0.27 11.63
N ASN A 105 -7.77 -0.80 11.63
CA ASN A 105 -7.19 -1.32 12.87
C ASN A 105 -6.18 -0.34 13.49
N VAL A 106 -5.34 0.30 12.68
CA VAL A 106 -4.38 1.31 13.16
C VAL A 106 -5.11 2.58 13.61
N SER A 107 -6.09 3.04 12.82
CA SER A 107 -6.84 4.26 13.10
C SER A 107 -7.60 4.16 14.42
N ARG A 108 -8.24 3.01 14.69
CA ARG A 108 -8.91 2.73 15.98
C ARG A 108 -7.93 2.67 17.16
N LYS A 109 -6.75 2.09 16.96
CA LYS A 109 -5.73 1.99 18.02
C LYS A 109 -5.14 3.35 18.39
N LEU A 110 -5.05 4.26 17.43
CA LEU A 110 -4.44 5.58 17.60
C LEU A 110 -5.44 6.72 17.76
N ASP A 111 -6.74 6.43 17.67
CA ASP A 111 -7.84 7.40 17.69
C ASP A 111 -7.68 8.51 16.63
N VAL A 112 -7.43 8.09 15.39
CA VAL A 112 -7.27 8.98 14.20
C VAL A 112 -8.15 8.50 13.05
N GLU A 113 -8.26 9.29 11.98
CA GLU A 113 -8.99 8.88 10.77
C GLU A 113 -8.15 7.93 9.91
N ILE A 114 -8.79 7.08 9.11
CA ILE A 114 -8.07 6.19 8.16
C ILE A 114 -7.25 7.00 7.14
N GLY A 115 -7.72 8.21 6.81
CA GLY A 115 -7.05 9.14 5.92
C GLY A 115 -5.73 9.64 6.50
N ASP A 116 -5.65 9.87 7.82
CA ASP A 116 -4.41 10.28 8.48
C ASP A 116 -3.34 9.18 8.39
N VAL A 117 -3.76 7.91 8.56
CA VAL A 117 -2.85 6.76 8.44
C VAL A 117 -2.34 6.60 7.01
N GLU A 118 -3.23 6.74 6.01
CA GLU A 118 -2.85 6.73 4.59
C GLU A 118 -1.87 7.85 4.27
N MET A 119 -2.17 9.08 4.69
CA MET A 119 -1.35 10.25 4.46
C MET A 119 0.01 10.15 5.16
N LEU A 120 0.09 9.52 6.33
CA LEU A 120 1.35 9.23 6.99
C LEU A 120 2.20 8.24 6.17
N LEU A 121 1.62 7.11 5.74
CA LEU A 121 2.30 6.13 4.88
C LEU A 121 2.78 6.77 3.58
N PHE A 122 1.94 7.59 2.96
CA PHE A 122 2.24 8.30 1.73
C PHE A 122 3.36 9.32 1.89
N SER A 123 3.31 10.15 2.94
CA SER A 123 4.29 11.23 3.17
C SER A 123 5.66 10.68 3.58
N LYS A 124 5.70 9.56 4.30
CA LYS A 124 6.94 8.90 4.76
C LYS A 124 7.61 7.98 3.73
N ALA A 125 7.05 7.84 2.53
CA ALA A 125 7.54 6.85 1.57
C ALA A 125 9.00 7.08 1.15
N GLU A 126 9.46 8.34 1.02
CA GLU A 126 10.86 8.64 0.70
C GLU A 126 11.79 8.41 1.90
N ASP A 127 11.36 8.78 3.12
CA ASP A 127 12.09 8.47 4.35
C ASP A 127 12.30 6.95 4.48
N PHE A 128 11.26 6.15 4.20
CA PHE A 128 11.35 4.70 4.18
C PHE A 128 12.28 4.18 3.08
N ALA A 129 12.34 4.83 1.92
CA ALA A 129 13.29 4.45 0.88
C ALA A 129 14.75 4.70 1.34
N GLY A 130 14.99 5.81 2.06
CA GLY A 130 16.27 6.09 2.72
C GLY A 130 16.63 5.00 3.74
N ALA A 131 15.75 4.73 4.70
CA ALA A 131 15.96 3.71 5.72
C ALA A 131 16.17 2.30 5.12
N PHE A 132 15.42 1.95 4.07
CA PHE A 132 15.62 0.70 3.35
C PHE A 132 17.01 0.61 2.71
N ASN A 133 17.52 1.69 2.12
CA ASN A 133 18.86 1.71 1.53
C ASN A 133 19.98 1.66 2.56
N GLU A 134 19.76 2.22 3.75
CA GLU A 134 20.72 2.12 4.85
C GLU A 134 20.81 0.67 5.37
N ALA A 135 19.66 0.01 5.55
CA ALA A 135 19.60 -1.37 6.03
C ALA A 135 19.98 -2.41 4.96
N TYR A 136 19.65 -2.13 3.69
CA TYR A 136 19.86 -3.01 2.53
C TYR A 136 20.55 -2.24 1.40
N PRO A 137 21.85 -1.93 1.55
CA PRO A 137 22.57 -1.10 0.60
C PRO A 137 22.63 -1.72 -0.81
N PRO A 138 22.70 -0.89 -1.86
CA PRO A 138 23.01 -1.37 -3.20
C PRO A 138 24.34 -2.15 -3.18
N SER A 139 24.39 -3.27 -3.89
CA SER A 139 25.64 -4.01 -4.15
C SER A 139 26.58 -3.22 -5.05
#